data_AF-A0A833A3N3-F1
#
_entry.id   AF-A0A833A3N3-F1
#
_cell.length_a   1.000
_cell.length_b   1.000
_cell.length_c   1.000
_cell.angle_alpha   90.00
_cell.angle_beta   90.00
_cell.angle_gamma   90.00
#
_symmetry.space_group_name_H-M   'P 1'
#
loop_
_entity.id
_entity.type
_entity.pdbx_description
1 polymer ?
#
loop_
_entity_poly.entity_id
_entity_poly.type
_entity_poly.pdbx_seq_one_letter_code
_entity_poly.pdbx_strand_id
1 'polypeptide(L)'
;MSEHPWRELRRWREAFQASQIQVARKMGVSPSVVSDYEKGRRTPGVQFVRRYVEALLEIDSERGWPTVKNLAKSYGLKHLRAVLDMGELEEGIDFDELVKAVKGIPLTSIAPPEKVYGYTVVDSISAILSLSGNEFLYIMGATSRRALVFTHVTTGRSPMIAVRVAPIKPAVVVVHGPKRVDFLAVMLAEAEHIPLILSTAKTVKELLEGLRRLART
;
A
#
# COMPACT_ATOMS: atom_id res chain seq x y z
N MET A 1 7.65 18.32 12.42
CA MET A 1 8.59 18.71 11.34
C MET A 1 10.00 18.59 11.89
N SER A 2 10.99 18.12 11.12
CA SER A 2 12.36 17.98 11.64
C SER A 2 12.94 19.34 12.05
N GLU A 3 13.85 19.36 13.02
CA GLU A 3 14.47 20.61 13.50
C GLU A 3 15.24 21.35 12.40
N HIS A 4 15.70 20.62 11.36
CA HIS A 4 16.49 21.19 10.25
C HIS A 4 16.05 20.65 8.87
N PRO A 5 14.91 21.11 8.32
CA PRO A 5 14.38 20.63 7.04
C PRO A 5 15.34 20.79 5.86
N TRP A 6 16.17 21.83 5.87
CA TRP A 6 17.16 22.11 4.82
C TRP A 6 18.27 21.06 4.73
N ARG A 7 18.68 20.47 5.87
CA ARG A 7 19.66 19.38 5.91
C ARG A 7 19.10 18.11 5.28
N GLU A 8 17.83 17.82 5.55
CA GLU A 8 17.14 16.67 4.95
C GLU A 8 16.97 16.83 3.44
N LEU A 9 16.61 18.01 2.93
CA LEU A 9 16.55 18.27 1.48
C LEU A 9 17.89 17.93 0.81
N ARG A 10 18.98 18.47 1.34
CA ARG A 10 20.33 18.23 0.82
C ARG A 10 20.70 16.74 0.86
N ARG A 11 20.45 16.09 2.01
CA ARG A 11 20.73 14.68 2.22
C ARG A 11 19.99 13.80 1.20
N TRP A 12 18.70 14.07 0.98
CA TRP A 12 17.90 13.33 0.01
C TRP A 12 18.39 13.55 -1.42
N ARG A 13 18.72 14.78 -1.81
CA ARG A 13 19.32 15.04 -3.13
C ARG A 13 20.64 14.29 -3.33
N GLU A 14 21.51 14.27 -2.33
CA GLU A 14 22.79 13.55 -2.39
C GLU A 14 22.57 12.02 -2.44
N ALA A 15 21.62 11.48 -1.67
CA ALA A 15 21.24 10.06 -1.72
C ALA A 15 20.69 9.65 -3.11
N PHE A 16 19.98 10.54 -3.78
CA PHE A 16 19.52 10.37 -5.17
C PHE A 16 20.60 10.68 -6.22
N GLN A 17 21.83 11.01 -5.79
CA GLN A 17 22.94 11.39 -6.67
C GLN A 17 22.54 12.45 -7.71
N ALA A 18 21.73 13.42 -7.27
CA ALA A 18 21.23 14.51 -8.09
C ALA A 18 22.03 15.78 -7.81
N SER A 19 22.45 16.50 -8.85
CA SER A 19 23.04 17.83 -8.69
C SER A 19 21.96 18.89 -8.46
N GLN A 20 22.31 20.01 -7.83
CA GLN A 20 21.39 21.14 -7.67
C GLN A 20 20.86 21.64 -9.03
N ILE A 21 21.67 21.54 -10.08
CA ILE A 21 21.30 21.92 -11.46
C ILE A 21 20.23 20.98 -12.02
N GLN A 22 20.38 19.66 -11.83
CA GLN A 22 19.40 18.68 -12.31
C GLN A 22 18.05 18.86 -11.61
N VAL A 23 18.06 19.01 -10.29
CA VAL A 23 16.83 19.23 -9.51
C VAL A 23 16.17 20.55 -9.93
N ALA A 24 16.95 21.64 -10.02
CA ALA A 24 16.43 22.94 -10.43
C ALA A 24 15.81 22.91 -11.83
N ARG A 25 16.44 22.22 -12.78
CA ARG A 25 15.91 22.03 -14.14
C ARG A 25 14.56 21.32 -14.13
N LYS A 26 14.44 20.21 -13.38
CA LYS A 26 13.18 19.45 -13.24
C LYS A 26 12.09 20.26 -12.54
N MET A 27 12.47 21.06 -11.55
CA MET A 27 11.57 21.98 -10.86
C MET A 27 11.28 23.26 -11.64
N GLY A 28 11.90 23.51 -12.81
CA GLY A 28 11.72 24.77 -13.55
C GLY A 28 12.10 26.02 -12.74
N VAL A 29 13.10 25.93 -11.88
CA VAL A 29 13.64 27.04 -11.07
C VAL A 29 15.14 27.21 -11.34
N SER A 30 15.75 28.28 -10.85
CA SER A 30 17.21 28.44 -10.94
C SER A 30 17.94 27.56 -9.91
N PRO A 31 19.18 27.13 -10.19
CA PRO A 31 20.01 26.40 -9.22
C PRO A 31 20.22 27.13 -7.89
N SER A 32 20.21 28.47 -7.91
CA SER A 32 20.31 29.29 -6.70
C SER A 32 19.12 29.11 -5.75
N VAL A 33 17.90 28.90 -6.28
CA VAL A 33 16.71 28.66 -5.45
C VAL A 33 16.87 27.36 -4.66
N VAL A 34 17.31 26.29 -5.31
CA VAL A 34 17.59 25.01 -4.64
C VAL A 34 18.68 25.17 -3.57
N SER A 35 19.76 25.90 -3.89
CA SER A 35 20.85 26.18 -2.96
C SER A 35 20.40 26.97 -1.72
N ASP A 36 19.52 27.96 -1.90
CA ASP A 36 18.97 28.77 -0.81
C ASP A 36 18.17 27.92 0.19
N TYR A 37 17.34 26.99 -0.31
CA TYR A 37 16.59 26.06 0.54
C TYR A 37 17.52 25.08 1.27
N GLU A 38 18.51 24.48 0.60
CA GLU A 38 19.45 23.54 1.23
C GLU A 38 20.38 24.20 2.27
N LYS A 39 20.58 25.51 2.19
CA LYS A 39 21.33 26.31 3.16
C LYS A 39 20.47 26.84 4.31
N GLY A 40 19.17 26.57 4.32
CA GLY A 40 18.25 27.06 5.34
C GLY A 40 17.98 28.57 5.27
N ARG A 41 18.29 29.23 4.14
CA ARG A 41 17.95 30.65 3.94
C ARG A 41 16.45 30.85 3.70
N ARG A 42 15.76 29.78 3.34
CA ARG A 42 14.31 29.73 3.10
C ARG A 42 13.73 28.47 3.74
N THR A 43 12.54 28.59 4.32
CA THR A 43 11.80 27.44 4.84
C THR A 43 10.94 26.84 3.72
N PRO A 44 11.10 25.55 3.39
CA PRO A 44 10.34 24.93 2.31
C PRO A 44 8.87 24.75 2.73
N GLY A 45 7.95 25.30 1.92
CA GLY A 45 6.51 25.01 2.04
C GLY A 45 6.16 23.66 1.41
N VAL A 46 4.96 23.15 1.70
CA VAL A 46 4.47 21.84 1.24
C VAL A 46 4.57 21.67 -0.28
N GLN A 47 4.20 22.70 -1.05
CA GLN A 47 4.28 22.68 -2.52
C GLN A 47 5.72 22.57 -3.02
N PHE A 48 6.68 23.23 -2.35
CA PHE A 48 8.09 23.13 -2.72
C PHE A 48 8.61 21.71 -2.44
N VAL A 49 8.33 21.17 -1.25
CA VAL A 49 8.74 19.81 -0.88
C VAL A 49 8.19 18.79 -1.87
N ARG A 50 6.90 18.88 -2.20
CA ARG A 50 6.26 18.00 -3.20
C ARG A 50 7.00 18.03 -4.54
N ARG A 51 7.19 19.23 -5.11
CA ARG A 51 7.89 19.38 -6.41
C ARG A 51 9.34 18.93 -6.35
N TYR A 52 10.00 19.11 -5.21
CA TYR A 52 11.38 18.67 -4.99
C TYR A 52 11.47 17.13 -4.98
N VAL A 53 10.55 16.47 -4.27
CA VAL A 53 10.46 15.00 -4.25
C VAL A 53 10.11 14.45 -5.63
N GLU A 54 9.11 15.03 -6.32
CA GLU A 54 8.75 14.66 -7.70
C GLU A 54 9.96 14.77 -8.64
N ALA A 55 10.74 15.87 -8.55
CA ALA A 55 11.95 16.05 -9.33
C ALA A 55 13.03 14.98 -9.05
N LEU A 56 13.23 14.59 -7.78
CA LEU A 56 14.17 13.52 -7.43
C LEU A 56 13.72 12.16 -8.00
N LEU A 57 12.43 11.86 -7.92
CA LEU A 57 11.86 10.63 -8.47
C LEU A 57 11.99 10.59 -10.00
N GLU A 58 11.76 11.71 -10.69
CA GLU A 58 12.00 11.79 -12.14
C GLU A 58 13.47 11.52 -12.50
N ILE A 59 14.42 12.12 -11.77
CA ILE A 59 15.86 11.91 -12.02
C ILE A 59 16.25 10.44 -11.78
N ASP A 60 15.71 9.79 -10.75
CA ASP A 60 15.95 8.37 -10.49
C ASP A 60 15.32 7.49 -11.58
N SER A 61 14.13 7.87 -12.07
CA SER A 61 13.42 7.15 -13.12
C SER A 61 14.19 7.10 -14.43
N GLU A 62 14.83 8.21 -14.81
CA GLU A 62 15.68 8.31 -16.01
C GLU A 62 16.90 7.37 -15.94
N ARG A 63 17.29 6.97 -14.72
CA ARG A 63 18.40 6.04 -14.46
C ARG A 63 17.92 4.61 -14.19
N GLY A 64 16.62 4.33 -14.34
CA GLY A 64 16.05 3.01 -14.09
C GLY A 64 15.78 2.69 -12.62
N TRP A 65 15.54 3.72 -11.80
CA TRP A 65 15.17 3.65 -10.37
C TRP A 65 16.21 3.06 -9.41
N PRO A 66 17.52 3.34 -9.53
CA PRO A 66 18.53 2.71 -8.67
C PRO A 66 18.36 3.06 -7.19
N THR A 67 18.09 4.32 -6.85
CA THR A 67 17.96 4.76 -5.44
C THR A 67 16.65 4.28 -4.85
N VAL A 68 15.53 4.44 -5.55
CA VAL A 68 14.23 3.91 -5.08
C VAL A 68 14.28 2.40 -4.92
N LYS A 69 14.90 1.65 -5.85
CA LYS A 69 15.09 0.21 -5.69
C LYS A 69 15.94 -0.11 -4.48
N ASN A 70 17.04 0.59 -4.24
CA ASN A 70 17.90 0.32 -3.08
C ASN A 70 17.22 0.66 -1.75
N LEU A 71 16.47 1.76 -1.68
CA LEU A 71 15.62 2.10 -0.53
C LEU A 71 14.57 1.01 -0.31
N ALA A 72 13.89 0.58 -1.38
CA ALA A 72 12.95 -0.53 -1.30
C ALA A 72 13.64 -1.80 -0.76
N LYS A 73 14.87 -2.10 -1.15
CA LYS A 73 15.62 -3.23 -0.58
C LYS A 73 15.95 -3.03 0.91
N SER A 74 16.43 -1.86 1.31
CA SER A 74 16.83 -1.58 2.71
C SER A 74 15.64 -1.58 3.67
N TYR A 75 14.45 -1.22 3.16
CA TYR A 75 13.20 -1.27 3.92
C TYR A 75 12.44 -2.60 3.77
N GLY A 76 13.06 -3.65 3.21
CA GLY A 76 12.39 -4.95 3.05
C GLY A 76 11.22 -4.96 2.05
N LEU A 77 11.10 -3.94 1.20
CA LEU A 77 10.03 -3.77 0.21
C LEU A 77 10.27 -4.57 -1.09
N LYS A 78 11.33 -5.39 -1.19
CA LYS A 78 11.51 -6.36 -2.31
C LYS A 78 10.28 -7.26 -2.50
N HIS A 79 9.51 -7.43 -1.44
CA HIS A 79 8.38 -8.35 -1.32
C HIS A 79 7.03 -7.69 -1.69
N LEU A 80 7.03 -6.39 -2.01
CA LEU A 80 5.87 -5.71 -2.62
C LEU A 80 5.52 -6.22 -4.02
N ARG A 81 6.29 -7.13 -4.62
CA ARG A 81 5.90 -7.82 -5.86
C ARG A 81 4.55 -8.53 -5.72
N ALA A 82 4.21 -8.99 -4.52
CA ALA A 82 2.92 -9.59 -4.24
C ALA A 82 1.81 -8.55 -4.10
N VAL A 83 2.13 -7.29 -3.78
CA VAL A 83 1.14 -6.21 -3.62
C VAL A 83 0.77 -5.64 -4.98
N LEU A 84 -0.48 -5.83 -5.37
CA LEU A 84 -1.03 -5.33 -6.63
C LEU A 84 -1.53 -3.89 -6.51
N ASP A 85 -2.05 -3.52 -5.33
CA ASP A 85 -2.53 -2.17 -5.03
C ASP A 85 -2.64 -1.97 -3.52
N MET A 86 -2.53 -0.72 -3.07
CA MET A 86 -2.73 -0.35 -1.67
C MET A 86 -3.31 1.07 -1.62
N GLY A 87 -4.32 1.26 -0.79
CA GLY A 87 -4.97 2.55 -0.58
C GLY A 87 -5.25 2.81 0.89
N GLU A 88 -5.02 4.04 1.33
CA GLU A 88 -5.46 4.55 2.63
C GLU A 88 -6.77 5.33 2.43
N LEU A 89 -7.68 5.22 3.39
CA LEU A 89 -9.01 5.84 3.38
C LEU A 89 -9.13 6.74 4.62
N GLU A 90 -8.89 8.04 4.47
CA GLU A 90 -8.76 8.98 5.60
C GLU A 90 -9.99 9.00 6.52
N GLU A 91 -11.19 9.06 5.94
CA GLU A 91 -12.44 9.06 6.70
C GLU A 91 -12.90 7.66 7.13
N GLY A 92 -12.34 6.62 6.51
CA GLY A 92 -12.78 5.23 6.61
C GLY A 92 -14.16 5.00 5.99
N ILE A 93 -14.34 3.82 5.39
CA ILE A 93 -15.59 3.41 4.74
C ILE A 93 -16.33 2.38 5.58
N ASP A 94 -17.64 2.28 5.34
CA ASP A 94 -18.47 1.26 5.97
C ASP A 94 -18.27 -0.11 5.30
N PHE A 95 -18.57 -1.18 6.05
CA PHE A 95 -18.44 -2.55 5.55
C PHE A 95 -19.26 -2.80 4.27
N ASP A 96 -20.47 -2.26 4.19
CA ASP A 96 -21.34 -2.41 3.02
C ASP A 96 -20.79 -1.73 1.76
N GLU A 97 -20.08 -0.61 1.93
CA GLU A 97 -19.42 0.07 0.81
C GLU A 97 -18.27 -0.78 0.27
N LEU A 98 -17.47 -1.37 1.17
CA LEU A 98 -16.44 -2.33 0.79
C LEU A 98 -17.04 -3.53 0.05
N VAL A 99 -18.11 -4.14 0.59
CA VAL A 99 -18.81 -5.28 -0.04
C VAL A 99 -19.27 -4.92 -1.45
N LYS A 100 -19.88 -3.74 -1.64
CA LYS A 100 -20.31 -3.25 -2.96
C LYS A 100 -19.11 -3.05 -3.90
N ALA A 101 -18.04 -2.42 -3.42
CA ALA A 101 -16.86 -2.12 -4.22
C ALA A 101 -16.17 -3.39 -4.75
N VAL A 102 -16.14 -4.46 -3.95
CA VAL A 102 -15.53 -5.75 -4.34
C VAL A 102 -16.51 -6.72 -4.99
N LYS A 103 -17.77 -6.33 -5.22
CA LYS A 103 -18.86 -7.23 -5.66
C LYS A 103 -18.93 -8.47 -4.78
N GLY A 104 -18.94 -8.23 -3.48
CA GLY A 104 -18.71 -9.22 -2.44
C GLY A 104 -19.96 -9.96 -2.00
N ILE A 105 -19.76 -11.20 -1.57
CA ILE A 105 -20.71 -12.00 -0.80
C ILE A 105 -20.06 -12.28 0.56
N PRO A 106 -20.54 -11.70 1.67
CA PRO A 106 -20.10 -12.06 3.01
C PRO A 106 -20.36 -13.54 3.29
N LEU A 107 -19.38 -14.24 3.86
CA LEU A 107 -19.42 -15.68 4.11
C LEU A 107 -19.51 -16.05 5.59
N THR A 108 -19.29 -15.09 6.47
CA THR A 108 -19.26 -15.25 7.94
C THR A 108 -20.44 -14.55 8.57
N SER A 109 -20.91 -15.05 9.72
CA SER A 109 -22.05 -14.47 10.46
C SER A 109 -21.63 -13.51 11.57
N ILE A 110 -20.41 -12.99 11.52
CA ILE A 110 -19.86 -12.11 12.56
C ILE A 110 -20.21 -10.64 12.32
N ALA A 111 -20.16 -9.84 13.38
CA ALA A 111 -20.41 -8.41 13.28
C ALA A 111 -19.36 -7.73 12.36
N PRO A 112 -19.78 -6.87 11.41
CA PRO A 112 -18.85 -6.13 10.59
C PRO A 112 -18.05 -5.13 11.45
N PRO A 113 -16.83 -4.75 11.04
CA PRO A 113 -16.13 -3.66 11.68
C PRO A 113 -16.91 -2.35 11.48
N GLU A 114 -16.81 -1.47 12.47
CA GLU A 114 -17.41 -0.14 12.41
C GLU A 114 -16.95 0.66 11.17
N LYS A 115 -15.63 0.63 10.89
CA LYS A 115 -15.03 1.28 9.72
C LYS A 115 -13.77 0.59 9.25
N VAL A 116 -13.53 0.67 7.94
CA VAL A 116 -12.34 0.19 7.23
C VAL A 116 -11.56 1.40 6.68
N TYR A 117 -10.33 1.58 7.12
CA TYR A 117 -9.48 2.75 6.85
C TYR A 117 -8.44 2.52 5.74
N GLY A 118 -8.51 1.39 5.05
CA GLY A 118 -7.59 1.11 3.96
C GLY A 118 -7.86 -0.22 3.32
N TYR A 119 -7.12 -0.50 2.25
CA TYR A 119 -7.09 -1.81 1.64
C TYR A 119 -5.69 -2.14 1.13
N THR A 120 -5.37 -3.43 1.11
CA THR A 120 -4.20 -3.95 0.40
C THR A 120 -4.65 -5.12 -0.46
N VAL A 121 -4.32 -5.07 -1.75
CA VAL A 121 -4.59 -6.14 -2.70
C VAL A 121 -3.31 -6.90 -2.96
N VAL A 122 -3.34 -8.21 -2.77
CA VAL A 122 -2.19 -9.09 -2.95
C VAL A 122 -2.52 -10.26 -3.86
N ASP A 123 -1.55 -10.61 -4.71
CA ASP A 123 -1.57 -11.87 -5.44
C ASP A 123 -1.25 -13.01 -4.47
N SER A 124 -2.21 -13.91 -4.22
CA SER A 124 -2.07 -14.94 -3.18
C SER A 124 -0.94 -15.92 -3.46
N ILE A 125 -0.67 -16.24 -4.74
CA ILE A 125 0.38 -17.19 -5.11
C ILE A 125 1.74 -16.56 -4.85
N SER A 126 1.93 -15.33 -5.34
CA SER A 126 3.14 -14.55 -5.15
C SER A 126 3.38 -14.24 -3.68
N ALA A 127 2.32 -13.92 -2.93
CA ALA A 127 2.39 -13.64 -1.50
C ALA A 127 2.92 -14.85 -0.71
N ILE A 128 2.38 -16.05 -0.94
CA ILE A 128 2.82 -17.27 -0.25
C ILE A 128 4.27 -17.62 -0.58
N LEU A 129 4.70 -17.40 -1.83
CA LEU A 129 6.05 -17.73 -2.27
C LEU A 129 7.11 -16.71 -1.83
N SER A 130 6.71 -15.46 -1.57
CA SER A 130 7.66 -14.37 -1.34
C SER A 130 7.60 -13.72 0.04
N LEU A 131 6.49 -13.80 0.78
CA LEU A 131 6.37 -13.17 2.09
C LEU A 131 6.77 -14.13 3.21
N SER A 132 7.77 -13.74 3.99
CA SER A 132 8.04 -14.30 5.31
C SER A 132 7.05 -13.76 6.36
N GLY A 133 6.98 -14.38 7.54
CA GLY A 133 6.04 -13.98 8.61
C GLY A 133 6.16 -12.52 9.04
N ASN A 134 7.38 -11.96 9.07
CA ASN A 134 7.60 -10.55 9.40
C ASN A 134 7.21 -9.62 8.24
N GLU A 135 7.31 -10.08 7.00
CA GLU A 135 6.95 -9.28 5.81
C GLU A 135 5.44 -9.15 5.61
N PHE A 136 4.65 -10.01 6.26
CA PHE A 136 3.19 -9.84 6.35
C PHE A 136 2.80 -8.52 7.04
N LEU A 137 3.68 -7.93 7.86
CA LEU A 137 3.43 -6.60 8.42
C LEU A 137 3.42 -5.51 7.34
N TYR A 138 4.18 -5.66 6.26
CA TYR A 138 4.23 -4.64 5.20
C TYR A 138 2.93 -4.52 4.40
N ILE A 139 2.13 -5.59 4.34
CA ILE A 139 0.82 -5.56 3.68
C ILE A 139 -0.29 -4.98 4.57
N MET A 140 0.02 -4.67 5.83
CA MET A 140 -0.92 -4.01 6.76
C MET A 140 -0.90 -2.48 6.65
N GLY A 141 -0.08 -1.90 5.76
CA GLY A 141 0.04 -0.45 5.49
C GLY A 141 0.11 0.40 6.75
N ALA A 142 -0.54 1.57 6.77
CA ALA A 142 -0.50 2.49 7.91
C ALA A 142 -1.35 2.02 9.11
N THR A 143 -2.35 1.18 8.88
CA THR A 143 -3.29 0.71 9.91
C THR A 143 -3.80 -0.70 9.61
N SER A 144 -3.90 -1.53 10.66
CA SER A 144 -4.48 -2.86 10.57
C SER A 144 -5.99 -2.87 10.41
N ARG A 145 -6.67 -1.72 10.66
CA ARG A 145 -8.11 -1.55 10.41
C ARG A 145 -8.40 -1.41 8.91
N ARG A 146 -7.99 -2.41 8.13
CA ARG A 146 -8.07 -2.43 6.67
C ARG A 146 -8.62 -3.74 6.13
N ALA A 147 -9.04 -3.71 4.86
CA ALA A 147 -9.35 -4.90 4.09
C ALA A 147 -8.09 -5.51 3.49
N LEU A 148 -7.83 -6.78 3.75
CA LEU A 148 -6.78 -7.53 3.07
C LEU A 148 -7.39 -8.41 1.98
N VAL A 149 -7.07 -8.11 0.72
CA VAL A 149 -7.71 -8.67 -0.47
C VAL A 149 -6.74 -9.62 -1.17
N PHE A 150 -7.06 -10.91 -1.18
CA PHE A 150 -6.26 -11.93 -1.85
C PHE A 150 -6.86 -12.28 -3.22
N THR A 151 -6.08 -12.10 -4.28
CA THR A 151 -6.46 -12.46 -5.65
C THR A 151 -5.81 -13.77 -6.09
N HIS A 152 -6.32 -14.34 -7.19
CA HIS A 152 -5.87 -15.63 -7.73
C HIS A 152 -5.93 -16.76 -6.69
N VAL A 153 -6.92 -16.71 -5.80
CA VAL A 153 -7.15 -17.71 -4.77
C VAL A 153 -7.85 -18.93 -5.37
N THR A 154 -7.42 -20.13 -4.98
CA THR A 154 -8.04 -21.40 -5.40
C THR A 154 -9.08 -21.92 -4.42
N THR A 155 -8.81 -21.89 -3.11
CA THR A 155 -9.73 -22.45 -2.08
C THR A 155 -10.05 -21.48 -0.94
N GLY A 156 -9.18 -20.52 -0.66
CA GLY A 156 -9.28 -19.63 0.50
C GLY A 156 -8.59 -20.14 1.77
N ARG A 157 -8.19 -21.43 1.82
CA ARG A 157 -7.48 -21.99 2.98
C ARG A 157 -6.14 -21.28 3.22
N SER A 158 -5.30 -21.18 2.19
CA SER A 158 -3.95 -20.63 2.35
C SER A 158 -3.94 -19.16 2.81
N PRO A 159 -4.76 -18.26 2.23
CA PRO A 159 -4.94 -16.91 2.79
C PRO A 159 -5.35 -16.90 4.26
N MET A 160 -6.32 -17.72 4.64
CA MET A 160 -6.83 -17.73 6.02
C MET A 160 -5.86 -18.34 7.02
N ILE A 161 -5.07 -19.34 6.62
CA ILE A 161 -3.98 -19.88 7.45
C ILE A 161 -2.93 -18.79 7.68
N ALA A 162 -2.54 -18.04 6.64
CA ALA A 162 -1.59 -16.94 6.76
C ALA A 162 -2.12 -15.85 7.72
N VAL A 163 -3.38 -15.46 7.58
CA VAL A 163 -4.04 -14.50 8.49
C VAL A 163 -4.09 -15.03 9.93
N ARG A 164 -4.36 -16.32 10.13
CA ARG A 164 -4.40 -16.94 11.47
C ARG A 164 -3.04 -16.92 12.18
N VAL A 165 -1.95 -17.14 11.47
CA VAL A 165 -0.60 -17.13 12.08
C VAL A 165 0.02 -15.73 12.14
N ALA A 166 -0.55 -14.75 11.45
CA ALA A 166 -0.06 -13.38 11.46
C ALA A 166 -0.18 -12.75 12.86
N PRO A 167 0.83 -11.97 13.32
CA PRO A 167 0.80 -11.33 14.63
C PRO A 167 -0.23 -10.21 14.72
N ILE A 168 -0.58 -9.60 13.59
CA ILE A 168 -1.57 -8.51 13.50
C ILE A 168 -2.66 -8.94 12.51
N LYS A 169 -3.92 -8.77 12.90
CA LYS A 169 -5.09 -9.17 12.10
C LYS A 169 -5.64 -7.99 11.31
N PRO A 170 -6.06 -8.19 10.04
CA PRO A 170 -6.83 -7.20 9.30
C PRO A 170 -8.26 -7.09 9.84
N ALA A 171 -8.94 -5.98 9.55
CA ALA A 171 -10.34 -5.79 9.91
C ALA A 171 -11.29 -6.63 9.05
N VAL A 172 -10.93 -6.91 7.79
CA VAL A 172 -11.72 -7.71 6.84
C VAL A 172 -10.78 -8.48 5.93
N VAL A 173 -11.15 -9.70 5.54
CA VAL A 173 -10.47 -10.44 4.47
C VAL A 173 -11.41 -10.59 3.28
N VAL A 174 -10.89 -10.32 2.08
CA VAL A 174 -11.59 -10.54 0.82
C VAL A 174 -10.82 -11.56 0.00
N VAL A 175 -11.51 -12.55 -0.57
CA VAL A 175 -10.92 -13.54 -1.47
C VAL A 175 -11.52 -13.43 -2.86
N HIS A 176 -10.66 -13.45 -3.88
CA HIS A 176 -11.02 -13.38 -5.29
C HIS A 176 -10.34 -14.51 -6.06
N GLY A 177 -11.09 -15.17 -6.94
CA GLY A 177 -10.61 -16.32 -7.73
C GLY A 177 -11.51 -17.56 -7.67
N PRO A 178 -11.90 -18.06 -6.47
CA PRO A 178 -12.65 -19.29 -6.40
C PRO A 178 -14.14 -19.04 -6.65
N LYS A 179 -14.86 -20.03 -7.20
CA LYS A 179 -16.33 -19.97 -7.29
C LYS A 179 -17.00 -20.17 -5.93
N ARG A 180 -16.35 -20.93 -5.04
CA ARG A 180 -16.79 -21.20 -3.67
C ARG A 180 -15.56 -21.27 -2.78
N VAL A 181 -15.67 -20.70 -1.59
CA VAL A 181 -14.61 -20.76 -0.58
C VAL A 181 -14.76 -22.04 0.22
N ASP A 182 -13.64 -22.66 0.55
CA ASP A 182 -13.60 -23.87 1.36
C ASP A 182 -14.09 -23.61 2.78
N PHE A 183 -14.86 -24.56 3.33
CA PHE A 183 -15.46 -24.43 4.65
C PHE A 183 -14.43 -24.18 5.77
N LEU A 184 -13.23 -24.76 5.69
CA LEU A 184 -12.18 -24.52 6.68
C LEU A 184 -11.76 -23.05 6.70
N ALA A 185 -11.70 -22.38 5.55
CA ALA A 185 -11.35 -20.96 5.50
C ALA A 185 -12.42 -20.09 6.18
N VAL A 186 -13.70 -20.42 6.01
CA VAL A 186 -14.80 -19.75 6.69
C VAL A 186 -14.73 -19.98 8.20
N MET A 187 -14.52 -21.22 8.65
CA MET A 187 -14.37 -21.51 10.08
C MET A 187 -13.18 -20.77 10.72
N LEU A 188 -12.05 -20.69 10.01
CA LEU A 188 -10.89 -19.92 10.49
C LEU A 188 -11.23 -18.43 10.62
N ALA A 189 -11.97 -17.88 9.66
CA ALA A 189 -12.40 -16.48 9.70
C ALA A 189 -13.31 -16.20 10.89
N GLU A 190 -14.29 -17.07 11.17
CA GLU A 190 -15.14 -16.93 12.35
C GLU A 190 -14.37 -17.08 13.66
N ALA A 191 -13.46 -18.06 13.75
CA ALA A 191 -12.63 -18.25 14.94
C ALA A 191 -11.74 -17.03 15.25
N GLU A 192 -11.19 -16.38 14.22
CA GLU A 192 -10.39 -15.16 14.36
C GLU A 192 -11.24 -13.88 14.51
N HIS A 193 -12.57 -13.98 14.42
CA HIS A 193 -13.49 -12.84 14.42
C HIS A 193 -13.20 -11.83 13.29
N ILE A 194 -12.88 -12.32 12.09
CA ILE A 194 -12.58 -11.51 10.91
C ILE A 194 -13.61 -11.78 9.81
N PRO A 195 -14.35 -10.78 9.31
CA PRO A 195 -15.33 -11.01 8.26
C PRO A 195 -14.63 -11.47 6.99
N LEU A 196 -15.16 -12.53 6.38
CA LEU A 196 -14.65 -13.06 5.12
C LEU A 196 -15.64 -12.78 4.00
N ILE A 197 -15.16 -12.14 2.94
CA ILE A 197 -15.96 -11.80 1.75
C ILE A 197 -15.42 -12.58 0.55
N LEU A 198 -16.31 -13.24 -0.19
CA LEU A 198 -16.01 -13.75 -1.53
C LEU A 198 -16.32 -12.67 -2.57
N SER A 199 -15.30 -12.18 -3.27
CA SER A 199 -15.49 -11.28 -4.41
C SER A 199 -15.93 -12.06 -5.65
N THR A 200 -16.97 -11.56 -6.30
CA THR A 200 -17.51 -12.08 -7.58
C THR A 200 -17.07 -11.25 -8.80
N ALA A 201 -16.13 -10.30 -8.62
CA ALA A 201 -15.56 -9.56 -9.73
C ALA A 201 -14.98 -10.52 -10.78
N LYS A 202 -15.22 -10.25 -12.07
CA LYS A 202 -14.79 -11.15 -13.15
C LYS A 202 -13.29 -11.17 -13.33
N THR A 203 -12.63 -10.04 -13.04
CA THR A 203 -11.19 -9.87 -13.21
C THR A 203 -10.57 -9.14 -12.03
N VAL A 204 -9.27 -9.34 -11.83
CA VAL A 204 -8.49 -8.56 -10.86
C VAL A 204 -8.54 -7.06 -11.18
N LYS A 205 -8.51 -6.69 -12.46
CA LYS A 205 -8.60 -5.29 -12.89
C LYS A 205 -9.89 -4.63 -12.40
N GLU A 206 -11.02 -5.31 -12.57
CA GLU A 206 -12.33 -4.82 -12.12
C GLU A 206 -12.37 -4.65 -10.58
N LEU A 207 -11.79 -5.60 -9.84
CA LEU A 207 -11.66 -5.51 -8.40
C LEU A 207 -10.83 -4.30 -7.97
N LEU A 208 -9.69 -4.07 -8.61
CA LEU A 208 -8.82 -2.91 -8.36
C LEU A 208 -9.54 -1.59 -8.66
N GLU A 209 -10.27 -1.52 -9.77
CA GLU A 209 -11.04 -0.32 -10.13
C GLU A 209 -12.16 -0.02 -9.11
N GLY A 210 -12.81 -1.04 -8.57
CA GLY A 210 -13.81 -0.88 -7.51
C GLY A 210 -13.20 -0.29 -6.23
N LEU A 211 -12.09 -0.87 -5.77
CA LEU A 211 -11.38 -0.42 -4.56
C LEU A 211 -10.82 1.00 -4.71
N ARG A 212 -10.22 1.33 -5.85
CA ARG A 212 -9.65 2.67 -6.11
C ARG A 212 -10.67 3.80 -6.12
N ARG A 213 -11.96 3.51 -6.36
CA ARG A 213 -13.02 4.53 -6.27
C ARG A 213 -13.28 4.94 -4.82
N LEU A 214 -13.09 4.02 -3.86
CA LEU A 214 -13.24 4.31 -2.45
C LEU A 214 -12.20 5.32 -1.96
N ALA A 215 -10.97 5.25 -2.47
CA ALA A 215 -9.88 6.17 -2.11
C ALA A 215 -9.95 7.55 -2.78
N ARG A 216 -10.96 7.79 -3.62
CA ARG A 216 -11.19 9.08 -4.32
C ARG A 216 -12.38 9.86 -3.75
N THR A 217 -13.06 9.29 -2.77
CA THR A 217 -14.18 9.91 -2.06
C THR A 217 -13.63 10.52 -0.79
#